data_AF-A0A930FCV1-F1
#
_entry.id   AF-A0A930FCV1-F1
#
_cell.length_a   1.000
_cell.length_b   1.000
_cell.length_c   1.000
_cell.angle_alpha   90.00
_cell.angle_beta   90.00
_cell.angle_gamma   90.00
#
_symmetry.space_group_name_H-M   'P 1'
#
loop_
_entity.id
_entity.type
_entity.pdbx_description
1 polymer ?
#
loop_
_entity_poly.entity_id
_entity_poly.type
_entity_poly.pdbx_seq_one_letter_code
_entity_poly.pdbx_strand_id
1 'polypeptide(L)'
;MTGHADFTHQSITMATHLNPSSLQLSDIYGGREHVKDLSGWEGDTTKNATDKKPSIGEDDYKADLDSVNLIGRMQKGQSYDQAISSYYADLQKDSSQREREFLKNKDWKEVRRTIYSSLVPAYILKKGEASIKEYIEEKYPEVSTFLNRLEAVAE
;
A
#
# COMPACT_ATOMS: atom_id res chain seq x y z
N MET A 1 -3.34 3.71 -17.36
CA MET A 1 -2.88 5.09 -17.12
C MET A 1 -1.36 5.10 -17.13
N THR A 2 -0.75 6.07 -17.81
CA THR A 2 0.71 6.26 -17.87
C THR A 2 1.11 7.32 -16.84
N GLY A 3 1.52 6.87 -15.65
CA GLY A 3 2.16 7.71 -14.61
C GLY A 3 3.42 7.02 -14.12
N HIS A 4 4.45 7.79 -13.74
CA HIS A 4 5.64 7.24 -13.09
C HIS A 4 5.42 7.20 -11.57
N ALA A 5 6.13 6.33 -10.86
CA ALA A 5 6.12 6.34 -9.40
C ALA A 5 6.66 7.68 -8.87
N ASP A 6 6.08 8.20 -7.79
CA ASP A 6 6.71 9.30 -7.06
C ASP A 6 7.96 8.77 -6.37
N PHE A 7 9.12 9.13 -6.94
CA PHE A 7 10.42 8.68 -6.45
C PHE A 7 10.72 9.19 -5.04
N THR A 8 10.27 10.40 -4.69
CA THR A 8 10.49 10.98 -3.37
C THR A 8 9.62 10.31 -2.32
N HIS A 9 8.36 10.04 -2.66
CA HIS A 9 7.46 9.24 -1.84
C HIS A 9 8.05 7.85 -1.58
N GLN A 10 8.40 7.13 -2.65
CA GLN A 10 8.97 5.79 -2.56
C GLN A 10 10.24 5.76 -1.68
N SER A 11 11.12 6.75 -1.85
CA SER A 11 12.36 6.82 -1.07
C SER A 11 12.11 7.02 0.43
N ILE A 12 11.16 7.88 0.81
CA ILE A 12 10.87 8.14 2.23
C ILE A 12 10.13 6.97 2.88
N THR A 13 9.22 6.30 2.16
CA THR A 13 8.56 5.07 2.63
C THR A 13 9.60 3.97 2.88
N MET A 14 10.48 3.72 1.90
CA MET A 14 11.55 2.73 2.06
C MET A 14 12.50 3.08 3.21
N ALA A 15 12.88 4.36 3.37
CA ALA A 15 13.72 4.80 4.49
C ALA A 15 13.04 4.54 5.84
N THR A 16 11.73 4.77 5.95
CA THR A 16 10.95 4.48 7.16
C THR A 16 10.94 2.98 7.46
N HIS A 17 10.80 2.13 6.44
CA HIS A 17 10.84 0.67 6.59
C HIS A 17 12.19 0.13 7.08
N LEU A 18 13.30 0.79 6.67
CA LEU A 18 14.67 0.37 6.95
C LEU A 18 15.29 1.02 8.19
N ASN A 19 14.68 2.06 8.76
CA ASN A 19 15.21 2.77 9.92
C ASN A 19 15.21 1.88 11.20
N PRO A 20 16.37 1.57 11.80
CA PRO A 20 16.47 0.69 12.97
C PRO A 20 16.11 1.37 14.31
N SER A 21 15.99 2.70 14.35
CA SER A 21 15.83 3.47 15.61
C SER A 21 14.45 3.34 16.26
N SER A 22 14.43 3.35 17.60
CA SER A 22 13.31 2.97 18.48
C SER A 22 12.41 4.10 18.98
N LEU A 23 12.59 5.33 18.49
CA LEU A 23 11.75 6.49 18.81
C LEU A 23 11.23 7.06 17.50
N GLN A 24 10.03 6.64 17.11
CA GLN A 24 9.35 7.06 15.89
C GLN A 24 7.87 7.28 16.20
N LEU A 25 7.13 7.91 15.28
CA LEU A 25 5.66 8.05 15.32
C LEU A 25 4.92 6.75 15.72
N SER A 26 5.57 5.58 15.61
CA SER A 26 5.07 4.26 16.00
C SER A 26 4.70 4.13 17.47
N ASP A 27 5.32 4.93 18.34
CA ASP A 27 5.01 4.94 19.77
C ASP A 27 3.69 5.64 20.06
N ILE A 28 3.18 6.44 19.10
CA ILE A 28 1.92 7.19 19.19
C ILE A 28 0.80 6.51 18.39
N TYR A 29 1.14 5.87 17.26
CA TYR A 29 0.19 5.34 16.27
C TYR A 29 0.02 3.81 16.29
N GLY A 30 0.33 3.13 17.39
CA GLY A 30 -0.08 1.71 17.58
C GLY A 30 0.92 0.64 17.13
N GLY A 31 2.23 0.94 17.09
CA GLY A 31 3.29 -0.07 16.95
C GLY A 31 4.13 0.02 15.66
N ARG A 32 5.23 -0.74 15.62
CA ARG A 32 6.30 -0.64 14.61
C ARG A 32 5.90 -1.07 13.19
N GLU A 33 5.17 -2.17 13.03
CA GLU A 33 4.71 -2.61 11.70
C GLU A 33 3.64 -1.67 11.14
N HIS A 34 2.79 -1.14 12.02
CA HIS A 34 1.76 -0.17 11.65
C HIS A 34 2.39 1.08 11.02
N VAL A 35 3.48 1.60 11.57
CA VAL A 35 4.13 2.81 11.00
C VAL A 35 4.82 2.60 9.68
N LYS A 36 5.28 1.39 9.39
CA LYS A 36 5.85 1.06 8.09
C LYS A 36 4.78 1.16 7.00
N ASP A 37 3.64 0.52 7.21
CA ASP A 37 2.54 0.56 6.25
C ASP A 37 1.88 1.96 6.22
N LEU A 38 1.77 2.65 7.35
CA LEU A 38 1.26 4.03 7.44
C LEU A 38 2.11 5.05 6.68
N SER A 39 3.40 4.77 6.43
CA SER A 39 4.27 5.63 5.63
C SER A 39 4.15 5.42 4.11
N GLY A 40 3.29 4.49 3.68
CA GLY A 40 2.97 4.27 2.27
C GLY A 40 1.50 3.89 2.12
N TRP A 41 1.21 2.73 1.53
CA TRP A 41 -0.15 2.34 1.12
C TRP A 41 -1.21 2.50 2.21
N GLU A 42 -0.91 2.21 3.48
CA GLU A 42 -1.91 2.38 4.55
C GLU A 42 -2.17 3.86 4.84
N GLY A 43 -1.14 4.71 4.84
CA GLY A 43 -1.31 6.17 5.00
C GLY A 43 -2.14 6.78 3.89
N ASP A 44 -1.91 6.34 2.66
CA ASP A 44 -2.54 6.90 1.46
C ASP A 44 -3.94 6.34 1.18
N THR A 45 -4.25 5.16 1.71
CA THR A 45 -5.57 4.52 1.55
C THR A 45 -6.46 4.62 2.79
N THR A 46 -5.98 5.16 3.91
CA THR A 46 -6.74 5.21 5.17
C THR A 46 -6.74 6.60 5.79
N LYS A 47 -7.45 6.76 6.91
CA LYS A 47 -7.36 7.93 7.80
C LYS A 47 -6.55 7.62 9.05
N ASN A 48 -5.76 6.54 9.04
CA ASN A 48 -5.04 6.07 10.23
C ASN A 48 -3.84 6.98 10.55
N ALA A 49 -3.24 7.61 9.54
CA ALA A 49 -2.14 8.56 9.73
C ALA A 49 -2.62 9.96 10.13
N THR A 50 -3.69 10.46 9.48
CA THR A 50 -4.26 11.79 9.72
C THR A 50 -5.76 11.81 9.41
N ASP A 51 -6.50 12.80 9.93
CA ASP A 51 -7.92 13.04 9.58
C ASP A 51 -8.14 13.51 8.13
N LYS A 52 -7.05 13.69 7.35
CA LYS A 52 -7.16 14.09 5.94
C LYS A 52 -7.82 12.99 5.12
N LYS A 53 -8.44 13.40 4.01
CA LYS A 53 -8.99 12.45 3.04
C LYS A 53 -7.82 11.62 2.45
N PRO A 54 -7.93 10.28 2.38
CA PRO A 54 -6.94 9.45 1.69
C PRO A 54 -6.82 9.89 0.22
N SER A 55 -5.61 9.75 -0.31
CA SER A 55 -5.20 10.14 -1.66
C SER A 55 -4.18 9.12 -2.11
N ILE A 56 -4.49 8.36 -3.17
CA ILE A 56 -3.59 7.36 -3.72
C ILE A 56 -3.62 7.45 -5.25
N GLY A 57 -2.92 8.46 -5.75
CA GLY A 57 -2.76 8.69 -7.19
C GLY A 57 -2.06 7.52 -7.88
N GLU A 58 -1.96 7.54 -9.21
CA GLU A 58 -1.24 6.50 -9.97
C GLU A 58 0.27 6.49 -9.64
N ASP A 59 0.81 7.63 -9.25
CA ASP A 59 2.17 7.85 -8.79
C ASP A 59 2.42 7.27 -7.39
N ASP A 60 1.57 7.61 -6.42
CA ASP A 60 1.63 7.06 -5.06
C ASP A 60 1.34 5.56 -5.04
N TYR A 61 0.33 5.11 -5.81
CA TYR A 61 0.03 3.68 -6.03
C TYR A 61 1.27 2.87 -6.41
N LYS A 62 2.08 3.41 -7.34
CA LYS A 62 3.32 2.73 -7.76
C LYS A 62 4.38 2.85 -6.69
N ALA A 63 4.57 4.05 -6.12
CA ALA A 63 5.58 4.27 -5.09
C ALA A 63 5.38 3.33 -3.89
N ASP A 64 4.14 3.18 -3.45
CA ASP A 64 3.76 2.36 -2.31
C ASP A 64 3.97 0.86 -2.54
N LEU A 65 3.42 0.33 -3.64
CA LEU A 65 3.55 -1.09 -3.97
C LEU A 65 5.01 -1.43 -4.28
N ASP A 66 5.72 -0.57 -5.02
CA ASP A 66 7.13 -0.77 -5.36
C ASP A 66 7.99 -0.73 -4.09
N SER A 67 7.71 0.17 -3.14
CA SER A 67 8.41 0.22 -1.84
C SER A 67 8.32 -1.10 -1.09
N VAL A 68 7.10 -1.63 -0.92
CA VAL A 68 6.88 -2.91 -0.22
C VAL A 68 7.60 -4.05 -0.92
N ASN A 69 7.55 -4.09 -2.25
CA ASN A 69 8.19 -5.14 -3.04
C ASN A 69 9.72 -5.10 -2.96
N LEU A 70 10.31 -3.92 -3.09
CA LEU A 70 11.76 -3.73 -2.99
C LEU A 70 12.26 -4.08 -1.59
N ILE A 71 11.56 -3.66 -0.55
CA ILE A 71 11.89 -4.04 0.84
C ILE A 71 11.79 -5.56 1.02
N GLY A 72 10.74 -6.21 0.50
CA GLY A 72 10.60 -7.66 0.55
C GLY A 72 11.74 -8.40 -0.15
N ARG A 73 12.25 -7.87 -1.28
CA ARG A 73 13.44 -8.39 -1.96
C ARG A 73 14.72 -8.18 -1.15
N MET A 74 14.90 -7.01 -0.54
CA MET A 74 16.05 -6.71 0.31
C MET A 74 16.09 -7.60 1.57
N GLN A 75 14.93 -7.84 2.19
CA GLN A 75 14.81 -8.77 3.34
C GLN A 75 15.18 -10.21 2.98
N LYS A 76 15.07 -10.59 1.70
CA LYS A 76 15.52 -11.89 1.15
C LYS A 76 17.00 -11.91 0.78
N GLY A 77 17.77 -10.86 1.11
CA GLY A 77 19.22 -10.80 0.99
C GLY A 77 19.75 -10.04 -0.23
N GLN A 78 18.89 -9.43 -1.03
CA GLN A 78 19.34 -8.57 -2.13
C GLN A 78 19.84 -7.21 -1.60
N SER A 79 20.90 -6.68 -2.18
CA SER A 79 21.22 -5.24 -2.03
C SER A 79 20.16 -4.38 -2.72
N TYR A 80 20.08 -3.10 -2.37
CA TYR A 80 19.14 -2.16 -2.99
C TYR A 80 19.28 -2.12 -4.52
N ASP A 81 20.50 -2.03 -5.05
CA ASP A 81 20.77 -1.99 -6.49
C ASP A 81 20.30 -3.28 -7.20
N GLN A 82 20.51 -4.44 -6.57
CA GLN A 82 20.02 -5.73 -7.08
C GLN A 82 18.49 -5.82 -7.03
N ALA A 83 17.88 -5.36 -5.94
CA ALA A 83 16.42 -5.35 -5.76
C ALA A 83 15.76 -4.48 -6.83
N ILE A 84 16.20 -3.23 -7.01
CA ILE A 84 15.70 -2.32 -8.04
C ILE A 84 15.89 -2.90 -9.43
N SER A 85 17.11 -3.31 -9.77
CA SER A 85 17.42 -3.77 -11.12
C SER A 85 16.59 -4.99 -11.50
N SER A 86 16.49 -5.97 -10.59
CA SER A 86 15.70 -7.17 -10.84
C SER A 86 14.20 -6.90 -10.83
N TYR A 87 13.72 -6.04 -9.94
CA TYR A 87 12.29 -5.74 -9.81
C TYR A 87 11.73 -5.04 -11.04
N TYR A 88 12.38 -3.97 -11.49
CA TYR A 88 11.93 -3.25 -12.68
C TYR A 88 12.16 -4.06 -13.97
N ALA A 89 13.15 -4.96 -14.01
CA ALA A 89 13.29 -5.91 -15.11
C ALA A 89 12.13 -6.92 -15.19
N ASP A 90 11.57 -7.34 -14.04
CA ASP A 90 10.40 -8.22 -14.02
C ASP A 90 9.11 -7.45 -14.36
N LEU A 91 8.94 -6.22 -13.85
CA LEU A 91 7.81 -5.35 -14.18
C LEU A 91 7.74 -4.99 -15.68
N GLN A 92 8.87 -4.88 -16.36
CA GLN A 92 8.90 -4.64 -17.81
C GLN A 92 8.35 -5.83 -18.61
N LYS A 93 8.49 -7.06 -18.09
CA LYS A 93 7.97 -8.27 -18.74
C LYS A 93 6.47 -8.43 -18.50
N ASP A 94 6.02 -8.07 -17.30
CA ASP A 94 4.62 -8.16 -16.91
C ASP A 94 4.27 -7.08 -15.89
N SER A 95 3.41 -6.13 -16.28
CA SER A 95 3.02 -5.04 -15.40
C SER A 95 2.20 -5.49 -14.18
N SER A 96 1.48 -6.62 -14.29
CA SER A 96 0.69 -7.18 -13.18
C SER A 96 1.55 -7.88 -12.12
N GLN A 97 2.86 -7.97 -12.37
CA GLN A 97 3.83 -8.42 -11.37
C GLN A 97 3.87 -7.49 -10.16
N ARG A 98 3.56 -6.19 -10.31
CA ARG A 98 3.53 -5.23 -9.20
C ARG A 98 2.57 -5.68 -8.11
N GLU A 99 1.32 -5.91 -8.49
CA GLU A 99 0.22 -6.28 -7.60
C GLU A 99 0.43 -7.70 -7.04
N ARG A 100 0.83 -8.65 -7.90
CA ARG A 100 1.10 -10.02 -7.45
C ARG A 100 2.25 -10.11 -6.46
N GLU A 101 3.31 -9.33 -6.66
CA GLU A 101 4.42 -9.32 -5.72
C GLU A 101 4.04 -8.61 -4.42
N PHE A 102 3.23 -7.56 -4.50
CA PHE A 102 2.71 -6.89 -3.31
C PHE A 102 1.89 -7.87 -2.45
N LEU A 103 0.99 -8.65 -3.07
CA LEU A 103 0.18 -9.65 -2.37
C LEU A 103 0.98 -10.86 -1.85
N LYS A 104 2.23 -11.05 -2.27
CA LYS A 104 3.15 -12.01 -1.63
C LYS A 104 3.79 -11.46 -0.36
N ASN A 105 3.87 -10.13 -0.24
CA ASN A 105 4.45 -9.44 0.90
C ASN A 105 3.38 -8.96 1.90
N LYS A 106 2.13 -8.78 1.45
CA LYS A 106 0.99 -8.32 2.26
C LYS A 106 -0.23 -9.20 2.02
N ASP A 107 -0.86 -9.67 3.08
CA ASP A 107 -2.08 -10.47 2.98
C ASP A 107 -3.25 -9.61 2.48
N TRP A 108 -3.91 -10.07 1.41
CA TRP A 108 -5.03 -9.35 0.79
C TRP A 108 -6.17 -9.10 1.78
N LYS A 109 -6.49 -10.06 2.65
CA LYS A 109 -7.60 -9.91 3.61
C LYS A 109 -7.24 -8.86 4.66
N GLU A 110 -5.98 -8.79 5.07
CA GLU A 110 -5.50 -7.74 5.97
C GLU A 110 -5.54 -6.36 5.32
N VAL A 111 -5.03 -6.21 4.10
CA VAL A 111 -5.08 -4.95 3.33
C VAL A 111 -6.52 -4.44 3.23
N ARG A 112 -7.44 -5.30 2.77
CA ARG A 112 -8.85 -4.97 2.64
C ARG A 112 -9.49 -4.62 3.98
N ARG A 113 -9.24 -5.42 5.02
CA ARG A 113 -9.78 -5.20 6.38
C ARG A 113 -9.33 -3.85 6.94
N THR A 114 -8.04 -3.52 6.80
CA THR A 114 -7.47 -2.26 7.29
C THR A 114 -8.16 -1.06 6.63
N ILE A 115 -8.26 -1.06 5.29
CA ILE A 115 -8.94 0.02 4.54
C ILE A 115 -10.41 0.14 4.95
N TYR A 116 -11.13 -0.98 5.02
CA TYR A 116 -12.55 -0.97 5.36
C TYR A 116 -12.80 -0.44 6.76
N SER A 117 -11.99 -0.87 7.73
CA SER A 117 -12.12 -0.43 9.12
C SER A 117 -11.85 1.07 9.31
N SER A 118 -11.02 1.66 8.46
CA SER A 118 -10.68 3.09 8.54
C SER A 118 -11.69 3.99 7.82
N LEU A 119 -12.15 3.59 6.62
CA LEU A 119 -12.93 4.47 5.76
C LEU A 119 -14.44 4.30 5.88
N VAL A 120 -14.91 3.10 6.22
CA VAL A 120 -16.31 2.70 6.06
C VAL A 120 -17.04 2.78 7.39
N PRO A 121 -18.13 3.56 7.49
CA PRO A 121 -18.95 3.63 8.69
C PRO A 121 -19.49 2.25 9.10
N ALA A 122 -19.58 2.01 10.41
CA ALA A 122 -20.02 0.73 10.97
C ALA A 122 -21.41 0.28 10.48
N TYR A 123 -22.31 1.20 10.16
CA TYR A 123 -23.64 0.86 9.64
C TYR A 123 -23.61 0.37 8.18
N ILE A 124 -22.56 0.70 7.41
CA ILE A 124 -22.33 0.20 6.04
C ILE A 124 -21.58 -1.13 6.08
N LEU A 125 -20.60 -1.28 6.98
CA LEU A 125 -19.91 -2.56 7.19
C LEU A 125 -20.88 -3.72 7.45
N LYS A 126 -21.98 -3.45 8.18
CA LYS A 126 -23.03 -4.44 8.47
C LYS A 126 -23.91 -4.82 7.27
N LYS A 127 -23.87 -4.06 6.17
CA LYS A 127 -24.68 -4.31 4.95
C LYS A 127 -24.03 -5.29 3.98
N GLY A 128 -22.75 -5.62 4.18
CA GLY A 128 -22.01 -6.58 3.35
C GLY A 128 -21.18 -5.94 2.23
N GLU A 129 -20.42 -6.78 1.54
CA GLU A 129 -19.34 -6.38 0.62
C GLU A 129 -19.80 -5.41 -0.48
N ALA A 130 -20.95 -5.65 -1.10
CA ALA A 130 -21.45 -4.81 -2.20
C ALA A 130 -21.64 -3.35 -1.75
N SER A 131 -22.31 -3.13 -0.60
CA SER A 131 -22.51 -1.78 -0.05
C SER A 131 -21.21 -1.12 0.41
N ILE A 132 -20.23 -1.91 0.83
CA ILE A 132 -18.90 -1.40 1.19
C ILE A 132 -18.19 -0.89 -0.07
N LYS A 133 -18.16 -1.69 -1.14
CA LYS A 133 -17.52 -1.31 -2.40
C LYS A 133 -18.18 -0.09 -3.03
N GLU A 134 -19.52 -0.05 -3.08
CA GLU A 134 -20.28 1.11 -3.57
C GLU A 134 -19.93 2.39 -2.77
N TYR A 135 -19.85 2.30 -1.44
CA TYR A 135 -19.49 3.45 -0.61
C TYR A 135 -18.06 3.94 -0.86
N ILE A 136 -17.10 3.01 -0.99
CA ILE A 136 -15.70 3.38 -1.25
C ILE A 136 -15.58 3.98 -2.66
N GLU A 137 -16.24 3.41 -3.67
CA GLU A 137 -16.26 3.95 -5.03
C GLU A 137 -16.81 5.39 -5.07
N GLU A 138 -17.91 5.66 -4.36
CA GLU A 138 -18.53 6.98 -4.32
C GLU A 138 -17.67 8.01 -3.58
N LYS A 139 -17.09 7.65 -2.42
CA LYS A 139 -16.41 8.61 -1.54
C LYS A 139 -14.89 8.70 -1.79
N TYR A 140 -14.28 7.61 -2.24
CA TYR A 140 -12.84 7.40 -2.35
C TYR A 140 -12.49 6.62 -3.65
N PRO A 141 -12.76 7.19 -4.84
CA PRO A 141 -12.64 6.48 -6.12
C PRO A 141 -11.21 5.96 -6.42
N GLU A 142 -10.19 6.67 -5.95
CA GLU A 142 -8.79 6.22 -6.06
C GLU A 142 -8.53 4.96 -5.23
N VAL A 143 -9.02 4.95 -3.98
CA VAL A 143 -8.94 3.77 -3.10
C VAL A 143 -9.75 2.60 -3.66
N SER A 144 -10.91 2.87 -4.27
CA SER A 144 -11.66 1.83 -5.01
C SER A 144 -10.84 1.24 -6.15
N THR A 145 -10.16 2.09 -6.92
CA THR A 145 -9.27 1.65 -8.01
C THR A 145 -8.09 0.81 -7.48
N PHE A 146 -7.46 1.23 -6.38
CA PHE A 146 -6.43 0.46 -5.68
C PHE A 146 -6.92 -0.94 -5.30
N LEU A 147 -8.06 -1.02 -4.61
CA LEU A 147 -8.66 -2.29 -4.16
C LEU A 147 -8.99 -3.21 -5.33
N ASN A 148 -9.60 -2.67 -6.40
CA ASN A 148 -10.01 -3.47 -7.56
C ASN A 148 -8.81 -4.06 -8.31
N ARG A 149 -7.68 -3.33 -8.40
CA ARG A 149 -6.45 -3.84 -9.04
C ARG A 149 -5.82 -4.98 -8.25
N LEU A 150 -5.78 -4.86 -6.92
CA LEU A 150 -5.29 -5.94 -6.06
C LEU A 150 -6.22 -7.14 -6.08
N GLU A 151 -7.54 -6.92 -5.98
CA GLU A 151 -8.54 -7.98 -6.02
C GLU A 151 -8.48 -8.79 -7.32
N ALA A 152 -8.23 -8.14 -8.46
CA ALA A 152 -8.12 -8.79 -9.77
C ALA A 152 -6.98 -9.82 -9.87
N VAL A 153 -6.00 -9.77 -8.95
CA VAL A 153 -4.87 -10.71 -8.90
C VAL A 153 -4.76 -11.46 -7.57
N ALA A 154 -5.75 -11.30 -6.68
CA ALA A 154 -5.84 -12.03 -5.43
C ALA A 154 -6.43 -13.43 -5.70
N GLU A 155 -5.77 -14.48 -5.20
CA GLU A 155 -6.24 -15.87 -5.28
C GLU A 155 -7.23 -16.22 -4.16
#